data_AF-A0A1Y2II53-F1
#
_entry.id   AF-A0A1Y2II53-F1
#
_cell.length_a   1.000
_cell.length_b   1.000
_cell.length_c   1.000
_cell.angle_alpha   90.00
_cell.angle_beta   90.00
_cell.angle_gamma   90.00
#
_symmetry.space_group_name_H-M   'P 1'
#
loop_
_entity.id
_entity.type
_entity.pdbx_description
1 polymer ?
#
loop_
_entity_poly.entity_id
_entity_poly.type
_entity_poly.pdbx_seq_one_letter_code
_entity_poly.pdbx_strand_id
1 'polypeptide(L)'
;YVGEDFPDYYPIDLGDVSLTPENTIHYQIFSEDSEREWLSVYPPGGGFLRLGDEGRPFGLALFHQMHCLMRIRRAMETRTSSDHVHHCFNYLRQTIMCEANPTIEPVIPILGRRSVNAEIPRVCKDWTQVYALAQENWQANGVQARDLGAGYEYY
;
A
#
# COMPACT_ATOMS: atom_id res chain seq x y z
N TYR A 1 16.78 2.34 18.42
CA TYR A 1 16.19 3.25 17.42
C TYR A 1 15.79 4.58 18.03
N VAL A 2 16.77 5.49 18.20
CA VAL A 2 16.57 6.86 18.72
C VAL A 2 17.07 7.87 17.69
N GLY A 3 16.29 8.92 17.38
CA GLY A 3 16.67 9.93 16.37
C GLY A 3 16.79 9.32 14.97
N GLU A 4 17.97 9.44 14.36
CA GLU A 4 18.28 8.89 13.02
C GLU A 4 18.77 7.44 13.04
N ASP A 5 18.81 6.79 14.22
CA ASP A 5 19.11 5.35 14.33
C ASP A 5 17.86 4.54 13.93
N PHE A 6 17.79 4.17 12.65
CA PHE A 6 16.86 3.20 12.08
C PHE A 6 17.39 2.68 10.74
N PRO A 7 17.09 1.43 10.34
CA PRO A 7 17.54 0.92 9.06
C PRO A 7 16.69 1.50 7.91
N ASP A 8 17.32 1.69 6.75
CA ASP A 8 16.60 2.12 5.53
C ASP A 8 15.58 1.06 5.07
N TYR A 9 15.85 -0.21 5.36
CA TYR A 9 15.02 -1.35 5.00
C TYR A 9 14.84 -2.29 6.18
N TYR A 10 13.66 -2.89 6.31
CA TYR A 10 13.49 -4.00 7.22
C TYR A 10 14.29 -5.21 6.71
N PRO A 11 15.10 -5.89 7.53
CA PRO A 11 16.00 -6.95 7.10
C PRO A 11 15.23 -8.26 6.82
N ILE A 12 14.49 -8.31 5.71
CA ILE A 12 13.78 -9.47 5.23
C ILE A 12 14.15 -9.72 3.76
N ASP A 13 14.40 -10.98 3.42
CA ASP A 13 14.54 -11.40 2.03
C ASP A 13 13.18 -11.85 1.51
N LEU A 14 12.66 -11.17 0.50
CA LEU A 14 11.36 -11.46 -0.07
C LEU A 14 11.51 -12.47 -1.21
N GLY A 15 10.73 -13.54 -1.11
CA GLY A 15 10.55 -14.49 -2.20
C GLY A 15 9.89 -13.85 -3.43
N ASP A 16 9.81 -14.62 -4.51
CA ASP A 16 9.17 -14.19 -5.75
C ASP A 16 7.79 -14.86 -5.92
N VAL A 17 6.82 -14.12 -6.46
CA VAL A 17 5.48 -14.63 -6.80
C VAL A 17 5.10 -14.17 -8.20
N SER A 18 4.21 -14.90 -8.87
CA SER A 18 3.60 -14.45 -10.11
C SER A 18 2.32 -13.67 -9.79
N LEU A 19 2.19 -12.46 -10.35
CA LEU A 19 0.95 -11.69 -10.34
C LEU A 19 0.53 -11.38 -11.77
N THR A 20 -0.73 -11.57 -12.10
CA THR A 20 -1.30 -11.10 -13.37
C THR A 20 -2.28 -9.97 -13.04
N PRO A 21 -2.04 -8.73 -13.49
CA PRO A 21 -3.03 -7.68 -13.34
C PRO A 21 -4.30 -8.07 -14.10
N GLU A 22 -5.45 -7.85 -13.47
CA GLU A 22 -6.74 -8.18 -14.05
C GLU A 22 -7.78 -7.13 -13.67
N ASN A 23 -8.80 -7.01 -14.51
CA ASN A 23 -9.98 -6.25 -14.16
C ASN A 23 -10.73 -6.96 -13.03
N THR A 24 -11.18 -6.20 -12.05
CA THR A 24 -11.88 -6.74 -10.88
C THR A 24 -13.18 -5.98 -10.61
N ILE A 25 -14.15 -6.68 -10.01
CA ILE A 25 -15.37 -6.07 -9.45
C ILE A 25 -15.14 -5.54 -8.03
N HIS A 26 -14.02 -5.91 -7.40
CA HIS A 26 -13.60 -5.44 -6.09
C HIS A 26 -12.77 -4.16 -6.21
N TYR A 27 -12.57 -3.47 -5.09
CA TYR A 27 -11.74 -2.27 -4.98
C TYR A 27 -12.18 -1.17 -5.97
N GLN A 28 -13.50 -1.03 -6.16
CA GLN A 28 -14.04 -0.03 -7.07
C GLN A 28 -13.74 1.39 -6.57
N ILE A 29 -13.77 2.35 -7.50
CA ILE A 29 -13.68 3.77 -7.13
C ILE A 29 -15.02 4.24 -6.55
N PHE A 30 -16.14 3.80 -7.13
CA PHE A 30 -17.48 4.26 -6.76
C PHE A 30 -18.43 3.05 -6.56
N SER A 31 -18.55 2.57 -5.33
CA SER A 31 -19.55 1.57 -4.91
C SER A 31 -19.82 1.73 -3.41
N GLU A 32 -20.97 1.25 -2.94
CA GLU A 32 -21.31 1.25 -1.51
C GLU A 32 -20.26 0.50 -0.66
N ASP A 33 -19.66 -0.54 -1.23
CA ASP A 33 -18.67 -1.37 -0.55
C ASP A 33 -17.23 -0.86 -0.66
N SER A 34 -16.97 0.15 -1.51
CA SER A 34 -15.61 0.59 -1.85
C SER A 34 -14.80 0.93 -0.60
N GLU A 35 -15.36 1.69 0.34
CA GLU A 35 -14.65 2.08 1.55
C GLU A 35 -14.20 0.86 2.38
N ARG A 36 -15.08 -0.13 2.54
CA ARG A 36 -14.78 -1.38 3.27
C ARG A 36 -13.72 -2.19 2.54
N GLU A 37 -13.83 -2.33 1.22
CA GLU A 37 -12.86 -3.08 0.42
C GLU A 37 -11.48 -2.42 0.47
N TRP A 38 -11.40 -1.11 0.27
CA TRP A 38 -10.13 -0.38 0.31
C TRP A 38 -9.49 -0.35 1.71
N LEU A 39 -10.28 -0.41 2.78
CA LEU A 39 -9.76 -0.59 4.14
C LEU A 39 -9.31 -2.03 4.43
N SER A 40 -9.87 -3.04 3.74
CA SER A 40 -9.50 -4.44 3.95
C SER A 40 -8.06 -4.78 3.52
N VAL A 41 -7.41 -3.91 2.75
CA VAL A 41 -6.03 -4.13 2.29
C VAL A 41 -4.99 -3.94 3.39
N TYR A 42 -5.36 -3.40 4.56
CA TYR A 42 -4.40 -3.17 5.64
C TYR A 42 -4.36 -4.36 6.62
N PRO A 43 -3.16 -4.75 7.09
CA PRO A 43 -3.05 -5.66 8.22
C PRO A 43 -3.51 -4.96 9.51
N PRO A 44 -3.71 -5.71 10.61
CA PRO A 44 -3.84 -5.14 11.94
C PRO A 44 -2.71 -4.13 12.22
N GLY A 45 -3.06 -2.99 12.82
CA GLY A 45 -2.09 -1.90 13.05
C GLY A 45 -1.82 -1.02 11.83
N GLY A 46 -2.55 -1.18 10.72
CA GLY A 46 -2.51 -0.26 9.57
C GLY A 46 -1.22 -0.32 8.75
N GLY A 47 -0.36 -1.31 8.99
CA GLY A 47 0.94 -1.43 8.33
C GLY A 47 2.08 -0.65 9.01
N PHE A 48 1.86 -0.15 10.22
CA PHE A 48 2.91 0.41 11.06
C PHE A 48 3.64 -0.69 11.83
N LEU A 49 4.96 -0.58 11.88
CA LEU A 49 5.82 -1.36 12.77
C LEU A 49 6.12 -0.57 14.04
N ARG A 50 6.29 -1.28 15.15
CA ARG A 50 6.89 -0.78 16.39
C ARG A 50 8.21 -1.49 16.61
N LEU A 51 9.31 -0.73 16.61
CA LEU A 51 10.66 -1.26 16.61
C LEU A 51 11.50 -0.65 17.72
N GLY A 52 12.47 -1.44 18.22
CA GLY A 52 13.37 -1.05 19.31
C GLY A 52 12.70 -1.14 20.68
N ASP A 53 13.50 -1.00 21.74
CA ASP A 53 13.05 -1.22 23.13
C ASP A 53 11.91 -0.27 23.56
N GLU A 54 11.84 0.92 22.97
CA GLU A 54 10.78 1.90 23.23
C GLU A 54 9.55 1.76 22.29
N GLY A 55 9.56 0.77 21.39
CA GLY A 55 8.43 0.53 20.48
C GLY A 55 8.12 1.70 19.54
N ARG A 56 9.17 2.36 19.03
CA ARG A 56 9.04 3.52 18.13
C ARG A 56 8.27 3.14 16.85
N PRO A 57 7.27 3.94 16.42
CA PRO A 57 6.48 3.64 15.24
C PRO A 57 7.24 3.96 13.94
N PHE A 58 7.07 3.10 12.94
CA PHE A 58 7.59 3.25 11.57
C PHE A 58 6.53 2.78 10.58
N GLY A 59 6.37 3.47 9.45
CA GLY A 59 5.48 3.03 8.38
C GLY A 59 6.22 2.18 7.35
N LEU A 60 5.67 1.02 6.97
CA LEU A 60 6.19 0.28 5.82
C LEU A 60 5.72 0.95 4.52
N ALA A 61 6.64 1.08 3.55
CA ALA A 61 6.40 1.78 2.29
C ALA A 61 5.20 1.19 1.51
N LEU A 62 5.03 -0.14 1.51
CA LEU A 62 3.90 -0.82 0.87
C LEU A 62 2.55 -0.25 1.33
N PHE A 63 2.35 -0.12 2.65
CA PHE A 63 1.08 0.36 3.21
C PHE A 63 0.93 1.88 3.08
N HIS A 64 2.03 2.64 3.09
CA HIS A 64 1.97 4.07 2.77
C HIS A 64 1.54 4.32 1.31
N GLN A 65 2.03 3.52 0.36
CA GLN A 65 1.59 3.60 -1.03
C GLN A 65 0.10 3.26 -1.17
N MET A 66 -0.38 2.22 -0.47
CA MET A 66 -1.81 1.88 -0.42
C MET A 66 -2.65 3.02 0.19
N HIS A 67 -2.14 3.68 1.23
CA HIS A 67 -2.79 4.85 1.83
C HIS A 67 -2.91 5.98 0.82
N CYS A 68 -1.82 6.32 0.12
CA CYS A 68 -1.84 7.33 -0.91
C CYS A 68 -2.85 7.02 -2.02
N LEU A 69 -2.92 5.76 -2.46
CA LEU A 69 -3.88 5.32 -3.48
C LEU A 69 -5.34 5.47 -3.00
N MET A 70 -5.64 5.07 -1.76
CA MET A 70 -6.95 5.26 -1.14
C MET A 70 -7.33 6.74 -1.02
N ARG A 71 -6.38 7.62 -0.65
CA ARG A 71 -6.61 9.07 -0.58
C ARG A 71 -6.99 9.65 -1.95
N ILE A 72 -6.32 9.20 -3.02
CA ILE A 72 -6.64 9.61 -4.39
C ILE A 72 -8.02 9.08 -4.80
N ARG A 73 -8.35 7.82 -4.48
CA ARG A 73 -9.68 7.24 -4.72
C ARG A 73 -10.78 8.07 -4.05
N ARG A 74 -10.64 8.40 -2.76
CA ARG A 74 -11.60 9.26 -2.04
C ARG A 74 -11.71 10.65 -2.68
N ALA A 75 -10.60 11.24 -3.14
CA ALA A 75 -10.61 12.52 -3.85
C ALA A 75 -11.37 12.47 -5.19
N MET A 76 -11.32 11.34 -5.90
CA MET A 76 -12.11 11.12 -7.12
C MET A 76 -13.60 10.98 -6.80
N GLU A 77 -13.94 10.28 -5.70
CA GLU A 77 -15.30 10.14 -5.17
C GLU A 77 -15.93 11.50 -4.82
N THR A 78 -15.23 12.30 -4.01
CA THR A 78 -15.72 13.61 -3.57
C THR A 78 -15.54 14.71 -4.60
N ARG A 79 -14.75 14.47 -5.65
CA ARG A 79 -14.28 15.47 -6.62
C ARG A 79 -13.58 16.66 -5.95
N THR A 80 -12.89 16.40 -4.83
CA THR A 80 -12.15 17.41 -4.08
C THR A 80 -10.68 17.01 -3.94
N SER A 81 -9.78 17.96 -4.21
CA SER A 81 -8.34 17.78 -4.03
C SER A 81 -7.86 18.57 -2.80
N SER A 82 -6.68 18.20 -2.29
CA SER A 82 -5.97 18.90 -1.22
C SER A 82 -4.47 18.74 -1.38
N ASP A 83 -3.68 19.51 -0.62
CA ASP A 83 -2.22 19.36 -0.60
C ASP A 83 -1.79 17.94 -0.24
N HIS A 84 -2.57 17.26 0.62
CA HIS A 84 -2.33 15.86 0.95
C HIS A 84 -2.56 14.94 -0.27
N VAL A 85 -3.62 15.15 -1.05
CA VAL A 85 -3.85 14.37 -2.29
C VAL A 85 -2.74 14.63 -3.31
N HIS A 86 -2.28 15.89 -3.44
CA HIS A 86 -1.16 16.25 -4.31
C HIS A 86 0.13 15.54 -3.89
N HIS A 87 0.45 15.55 -2.59
CA HIS A 87 1.57 14.82 -2.02
C HIS A 87 1.48 13.33 -2.34
N CYS A 88 0.34 12.69 -2.06
CA CYS A 88 0.11 11.27 -2.32
C CYS A 88 0.33 10.91 -3.80
N PHE A 89 -0.20 11.74 -4.72
CA PHE A 89 -0.04 11.52 -6.15
C PHE A 89 1.43 11.63 -6.60
N ASN A 90 2.16 12.64 -6.10
CA ASN A 90 3.57 12.79 -6.41
C ASN A 90 4.45 11.70 -5.77
N TYR A 91 4.13 11.25 -4.55
CA TYR A 91 4.81 10.14 -3.88
C TYR A 91 4.70 8.84 -4.67
N LEU A 92 3.50 8.50 -5.16
CA LEU A 92 3.31 7.31 -6.00
C LEU A 92 4.06 7.43 -7.33
N ARG A 93 4.04 8.61 -7.97
CA ARG A 93 4.85 8.85 -9.19
C ARG A 93 6.32 8.58 -8.94
N GLN A 94 6.88 9.11 -7.85
CA GLN A 94 8.29 8.93 -7.50
C GLN A 94 8.61 7.48 -7.14
N THR A 95 7.69 6.77 -6.49
CA THR A 95 7.83 5.34 -6.18
C THR A 95 7.88 4.49 -7.45
N ILE A 96 6.98 4.73 -8.41
CA ILE A 96 6.99 4.03 -9.72
C ILE A 96 8.33 4.27 -10.44
N MET A 97 8.84 5.50 -10.40
CA MET A 97 10.16 5.82 -10.96
C MET A 97 11.31 5.13 -10.22
N CYS A 98 11.18 4.92 -8.91
CA CYS A 98 12.17 4.21 -8.09
C CYS A 98 12.22 2.72 -8.41
N GLU A 99 11.06 2.08 -8.62
CA GLU A 99 10.98 0.67 -9.03
C GLU A 99 11.57 0.45 -10.43
N ALA A 100 11.36 1.41 -11.35
CA ALA A 100 11.86 1.38 -12.73
C ALA A 100 11.57 0.06 -13.46
N ASN A 101 10.35 -0.47 -13.30
CA ASN A 101 9.95 -1.77 -13.84
C ASN A 101 10.07 -1.85 -15.37
N PRO A 102 10.93 -2.73 -15.94
CA PRO A 102 11.21 -2.78 -17.37
C PRO A 102 10.31 -3.77 -18.15
N THR A 103 9.23 -4.26 -17.56
CA THR A 103 8.33 -5.23 -18.20
C THR A 103 7.75 -4.68 -19.51
N ILE A 104 7.85 -5.45 -20.60
CA ILE A 104 7.30 -5.06 -21.90
C ILE A 104 5.83 -5.48 -21.97
N GLU A 105 4.94 -4.50 -22.09
CA GLU A 105 3.51 -4.73 -22.30
C GLU A 105 3.16 -4.52 -23.79
N PRO A 106 2.64 -5.55 -24.49
CA PRO A 106 2.43 -5.46 -25.93
C PRO A 106 1.25 -4.55 -26.28
N VAL A 107 1.32 -3.89 -27.44
CA VAL A 107 0.20 -3.11 -27.97
C VAL A 107 -0.71 -4.02 -28.79
N ILE A 108 -1.95 -4.19 -28.33
CA ILE A 108 -2.96 -5.04 -28.98
C ILE A 108 -4.21 -4.22 -29.38
N PRO A 109 -4.96 -4.66 -30.40
CA PRO A 109 -6.25 -4.04 -30.73
C PRO A 109 -7.33 -4.48 -29.71
N ILE A 110 -7.83 -3.54 -28.91
CA ILE A 110 -8.99 -3.72 -28.03
C ILE A 110 -10.11 -2.80 -28.53
N LEU A 111 -11.26 -3.37 -28.91
CA LEU A 111 -12.41 -2.62 -29.44
C LEU A 111 -12.03 -1.67 -30.61
N GLY A 112 -11.12 -2.11 -31.48
CA GLY A 112 -10.66 -1.32 -32.63
C GLY A 112 -9.68 -0.18 -32.29
N ARG A 113 -9.27 -0.02 -31.03
CA ARG A 113 -8.24 0.93 -30.59
C ARG A 113 -6.97 0.21 -30.18
N ARG A 114 -5.81 0.82 -30.43
CA ARG A 114 -4.54 0.31 -29.90
C ARG A 114 -4.50 0.59 -28.40
N SER A 115 -4.34 -0.47 -27.60
CA SER A 115 -4.16 -0.39 -26.16
C SER A 115 -2.92 -1.17 -25.75
N VAL A 116 -2.27 -0.73 -24.67
CA VAL A 116 -1.25 -1.50 -23.99
C VAL A 116 -1.95 -2.63 -23.23
N ASN A 117 -1.47 -3.87 -23.38
CA ASN A 117 -1.97 -5.01 -22.63
C ASN A 117 -1.16 -5.24 -21.37
N ALA A 118 -1.69 -4.79 -20.23
CA ALA A 118 -1.08 -4.99 -18.91
C ALA A 118 -1.47 -6.33 -18.26
N GLU A 119 -2.42 -7.09 -18.83
CA GLU A 119 -2.89 -8.38 -18.31
C GLU A 119 -1.94 -9.53 -18.67
N ILE A 120 -0.65 -9.31 -18.38
CA ILE A 120 0.42 -10.30 -18.55
C ILE A 120 1.01 -10.65 -17.18
N PRO A 121 1.30 -11.94 -16.93
CA PRO A 121 1.96 -12.35 -15.70
C PRO A 121 3.31 -11.65 -15.54
N ARG A 122 3.58 -11.17 -14.33
CA ARG A 122 4.86 -10.55 -13.92
C ARG A 122 5.39 -11.24 -12.67
N VAL A 123 6.71 -11.33 -12.57
CA VAL A 123 7.39 -11.81 -11.36
C VAL A 123 7.52 -10.63 -10.41
N CYS A 124 6.88 -10.73 -9.26
CA CYS A 124 6.86 -9.73 -8.19
C CYS A 124 7.58 -10.26 -6.96
N LYS A 125 7.95 -9.36 -6.04
CA LYS A 125 8.25 -9.75 -4.67
C LYS A 125 6.99 -10.18 -3.94
N ASP A 126 7.13 -11.19 -3.09
CA ASP A 126 6.05 -11.75 -2.30
C ASP A 126 5.59 -10.76 -1.23
N TRP A 127 4.60 -9.95 -1.57
CA TRP A 127 4.04 -8.97 -0.64
C TRP A 127 3.38 -9.66 0.56
N THR A 128 2.96 -10.93 0.47
CA THR A 128 2.29 -11.63 1.58
C THR A 128 3.24 -11.80 2.78
N GLN A 129 4.55 -11.86 2.54
CA GLN A 129 5.56 -11.88 3.60
C GLN A 129 5.67 -10.53 4.33
N VAL A 130 5.45 -9.41 3.63
CA VAL A 130 5.39 -8.08 4.24
C VAL A 130 4.12 -7.92 5.10
N TYR A 131 3.00 -8.52 4.66
CA TYR A 131 1.78 -8.58 5.47
C TYR A 131 1.97 -9.41 6.74
N ALA A 132 2.56 -10.61 6.60
CA ALA A 132 2.86 -11.47 7.74
C ALA A 132 3.77 -10.75 8.75
N LEU A 133 4.84 -10.11 8.26
CA LEU A 133 5.74 -9.30 9.07
C LEU A 133 5.01 -8.21 9.87
N ALA A 134 4.17 -7.41 9.20
CA ALA A 134 3.42 -6.34 9.86
C ALA A 134 2.46 -6.87 10.92
N GLN A 135 1.78 -7.98 10.62
CA GLN A 135 0.87 -8.64 11.54
C GLN A 135 1.61 -9.20 12.77
N GLU A 136 2.72 -9.91 12.58
CA GLU A 136 3.54 -10.46 13.67
C GLU A 136 4.09 -9.34 14.56
N ASN A 137 4.58 -8.25 13.95
CA ASN A 137 5.06 -7.11 14.71
C ASN A 137 3.94 -6.46 15.54
N TRP A 138 2.74 -6.29 14.97
CA TRP A 138 1.58 -5.78 15.69
C TRP A 138 1.13 -6.70 16.82
N GLN A 139 1.16 -8.02 16.63
CA GLN A 139 0.82 -8.97 17.69
C GLN A 139 1.81 -8.92 18.86
N ALA A 140 3.10 -8.76 18.56
CA ALA A 140 4.15 -8.70 19.57
C ALA A 140 4.24 -7.34 20.28
N ASN A 141 4.02 -6.24 19.55
CA ASN A 141 4.37 -4.88 20.01
C ASN A 141 3.23 -3.86 19.87
N GLY A 142 2.08 -4.25 19.31
CA GLY A 142 0.94 -3.38 19.08
C GLY A 142 0.35 -2.85 20.39
N VAL A 143 -0.18 -1.64 20.32
CA VAL A 143 -0.90 -1.04 21.44
C VAL A 143 -2.24 -1.76 21.52
N GLN A 144 -2.54 -2.39 22.65
CA GLN A 144 -3.84 -3.03 22.83
C GLN A 144 -4.93 -1.95 22.79
N ALA A 145 -6.12 -2.26 22.28
CA ALA A 145 -7.22 -1.29 22.20
C ALA A 145 -7.58 -0.64 23.55
N ARG A 146 -7.24 -1.30 24.68
CA ARG A 146 -7.38 -0.78 26.04
C ARG A 146 -6.40 0.35 26.40
N ASP A 147 -5.31 0.50 25.66
CA ASP A 147 -4.20 1.41 25.93
C ASP A 147 -4.24 2.66 25.02
N LEU A 148 -5.23 2.75 24.11
CA LEU A 148 -5.46 3.91 23.25
C LEU A 148 -6.61 4.75 23.81
N GLY A 149 -6.31 5.97 24.28
CA GLY A 149 -7.34 6.98 24.54
C GLY A 149 -8.10 7.36 23.26
N ALA A 150 -9.29 7.94 23.40
CA ALA A 150 -10.29 8.22 22.35
C ALA A 150 -9.85 9.14 21.17
N GLY A 151 -8.55 9.39 20.98
CA GLY A 151 -7.99 10.29 19.98
C GLY A 151 -7.08 9.63 18.93
N TYR A 152 -6.94 8.29 18.92
CA TYR A 152 -6.31 7.62 17.78
C TYR A 152 -7.34 7.48 16.67
N GLU A 153 -7.35 8.43 15.75
CA GLU A 153 -7.95 8.23 14.43
C GLU A 153 -7.28 7.00 13.81
N TYR A 154 -8.04 5.92 13.70
CA TYR A 154 -7.74 4.85 12.77
C TYR A 154 -7.76 5.49 11.37
N TYR A 155 -6.57 5.65 10.78
CA TYR A 155 -6.41 6.13 9.41
C TYR A 155 -7.07 5.17 8.40
#